data_AF-A0A419SDT2-F1
#
_entry.id   AF-A0A419SDT2-F1
#
_cell.length_a   1.000
_cell.length_b   1.000
_cell.length_c   1.000
_cell.angle_alpha   90.00
_cell.angle_beta   90.00
_cell.angle_gamma   90.00
#
_symmetry.space_group_name_H-M   'P 1'
#
loop_
_entity.id
_entity.type
_entity.pdbx_description
1 polymer ?
#
loop_
_entity_poly.entity_id
_entity_poly.type
_entity_poly.pdbx_seq_one_letter_code
_entity_poly.pdbx_strand_id
1 'polypeptide(L)'
;MLRPHITEILRDPYALNLIDTVAPLISQLKTTAEDIRITGGKEIDLKAYLAIHSMLIEKNLILDMIERSYVIIEFPFHEDLSAAWELFINNGDKDALLDTLKRGDEAIRAFDTELIKRRLT
;
A
#
# COMPACT_ATOMS: atom_id res chain seq x y z
N MET A 1 -18.96 5.92 -11.37
CA MET A 1 -19.03 5.72 -9.91
C MET A 1 -17.87 6.47 -9.27
N LEU A 2 -18.10 7.16 -8.15
CA LEU A 2 -17.01 7.73 -7.35
C LEU A 2 -16.29 6.57 -6.65
N ARG A 3 -14.95 6.55 -6.72
CA ARG A 3 -14.14 5.55 -6.00
C ARG A 3 -14.10 5.90 -4.50
N PRO A 4 -14.14 4.91 -3.60
CA PRO A 4 -13.96 5.14 -2.17
C PRO A 4 -12.57 5.71 -1.87
N HIS A 5 -12.49 6.47 -0.77
CA HIS A 5 -11.21 6.95 -0.27
C HIS A 5 -10.34 5.79 0.23
N ILE A 6 -9.01 5.91 0.14
CA ILE A 6 -8.07 4.83 0.52
C ILE A 6 -8.24 4.37 1.98
N THR A 7 -8.70 5.23 2.89
CA THR A 7 -8.95 4.88 4.30
C THR A 7 -10.09 3.87 4.46
N GLU A 8 -10.96 3.71 3.46
CA GLU A 8 -12.01 2.67 3.45
C GLU A 8 -11.45 1.25 3.36
N ILE A 9 -10.18 1.07 2.99
CA ILE A 9 -9.48 -0.22 3.09
C ILE A 9 -9.61 -0.81 4.50
N LEU A 10 -9.62 0.02 5.55
CA LEU A 10 -9.78 -0.43 6.94
C LEU A 10 -11.08 -1.20 7.19
N ARG A 11 -12.08 -1.03 6.31
CA ARG A 11 -13.40 -1.66 6.39
C ARG A 11 -13.62 -2.70 5.29
N ASP A 12 -12.64 -2.92 4.42
CA ASP A 12 -12.69 -3.91 3.34
C ASP A 12 -11.77 -5.11 3.66
N PRO A 13 -12.34 -6.25 4.10
CA PRO A 13 -11.57 -7.46 4.37
C PRO A 13 -10.81 -7.99 3.15
N TYR A 14 -11.32 -7.72 1.94
CA TYR A 14 -10.67 -8.16 0.71
C TYR A 14 -9.41 -7.35 0.44
N ALA A 15 -9.49 -6.02 0.51
CA ALA A 15 -8.32 -5.14 0.36
C ALA A 15 -7.26 -5.39 1.44
N LEU A 16 -7.67 -5.63 2.70
CA LEU A 16 -6.74 -6.00 3.76
C LEU A 16 -6.01 -7.32 3.47
N ASN A 17 -6.72 -8.34 2.96
CA ASN A 17 -6.09 -9.59 2.57
C ASN A 17 -5.12 -9.42 1.39
N LEU A 18 -5.44 -8.55 0.43
CA LEU A 18 -4.53 -8.19 -0.66
C LEU A 18 -3.25 -7.50 -0.13
N ILE A 19 -3.38 -6.56 0.80
CA ILE A 19 -2.25 -5.92 1.48
C ILE A 19 -1.40 -6.97 2.20
N ASP A 20 -2.03 -7.89 2.92
CA ASP A 20 -1.36 -8.97 3.65
C ASP A 20 -0.62 -9.94 2.74
N THR A 21 -1.16 -10.15 1.53
CA THR A 21 -0.53 -10.99 0.50
C THR A 21 0.66 -10.29 -0.13
N VAL A 22 0.55 -9.00 -0.45
CA VAL A 22 1.60 -8.28 -1.20
C VAL A 22 2.75 -7.79 -0.34
N ALA A 23 2.52 -7.47 0.93
CA ALA A 23 3.56 -7.03 1.87
C ALA A 23 4.79 -7.97 1.94
N PRO A 24 4.62 -9.30 2.16
CA PRO A 24 5.75 -10.22 2.17
C PRO A 24 6.39 -10.40 0.80
N LEU A 25 5.63 -10.30 -0.31
CA LEU A 25 6.20 -10.36 -1.67
C LEU A 25 7.18 -9.21 -1.91
N ILE A 26 6.80 -7.98 -1.53
CA ILE A 26 7.68 -6.80 -1.64
C ILE A 26 8.95 -6.97 -0.80
N SER A 27 8.80 -7.47 0.43
CA SER A 27 9.92 -7.73 1.34
C SER A 27 10.90 -8.75 0.75
N GLN A 28 10.39 -9.88 0.26
CA GLN A 28 11.21 -10.93 -0.34
C GLN A 28 11.92 -10.46 -1.62
N LEU A 29 11.24 -9.72 -2.49
CA LEU A 29 11.85 -9.13 -3.70
C LEU A 29 13.05 -8.25 -3.36
N LYS A 30 12.96 -7.45 -2.28
CA LYS A 30 14.06 -6.60 -1.81
C LYS A 30 15.24 -7.42 -1.30
N THR A 31 14.98 -8.46 -0.50
CA THR A 31 16.03 -9.39 -0.03
C THR A 31 16.71 -10.09 -1.20
N THR A 32 15.95 -10.61 -2.16
CA THR A 32 16.53 -11.31 -3.31
C THR A 32 17.36 -10.39 -4.20
N ALA A 33 16.93 -9.13 -4.42
CA ALA A 33 17.72 -8.15 -5.15
C ALA A 33 19.06 -7.84 -4.46
N GLU A 34 19.05 -7.75 -3.13
CA GLU A 34 20.26 -7.54 -2.32
C GLU A 34 21.21 -8.76 -2.39
N ASP A 35 20.68 -9.97 -2.27
CA ASP A 35 21.45 -11.21 -2.38
C ASP A 35 22.14 -11.36 -3.74
N ILE A 36 21.46 -10.99 -4.84
CA ILE A 36 22.02 -10.98 -6.20
C ILE A 36 23.19 -9.99 -6.30
N ARG A 37 23.05 -8.81 -5.69
CA ARG A 37 24.10 -7.78 -5.69
C ARG A 37 25.36 -8.26 -4.97
N ILE A 38 25.20 -8.91 -3.82
CA ILE A 38 26.31 -9.42 -3.00
C ILE A 38 27.04 -10.58 -3.70
N THR A 39 26.31 -11.46 -4.38
CA THR A 39 26.87 -12.65 -5.05
C THR A 39 27.53 -12.36 -6.41
N GLY A 40 27.54 -11.10 -6.85
CA GLY A 40 28.29 -10.65 -8.02
C GLY A 40 27.72 -11.11 -9.37
N GLY A 41 26.45 -11.55 -9.41
CA GLY A 41 25.71 -11.82 -10.66
C GLY A 41 26.28 -12.93 -11.56
N LYS A 42 27.19 -13.79 -11.06
CA LYS A 42 27.97 -14.68 -11.93
C LYS A 42 27.23 -15.88 -12.53
N GLU A 43 26.03 -16.17 -12.07
CA GLU A 43 25.07 -17.01 -12.78
C GLU A 43 23.75 -16.78 -12.06
N ILE A 44 22.84 -15.97 -12.63
CA ILE A 44 21.48 -15.98 -12.09
C ILE A 44 20.95 -17.38 -12.38
N ASP A 45 20.76 -18.19 -11.33
CA ASP A 45 20.03 -19.45 -11.46
C ASP A 45 18.69 -19.11 -12.12
N LEU A 46 18.45 -19.67 -13.30
CA LEU A 46 17.24 -19.45 -14.08
C LEU A 46 15.98 -19.60 -13.21
N LYS A 47 16.02 -20.48 -12.20
CA LYS A 47 14.93 -20.64 -11.22
C LYS A 47 14.74 -19.41 -10.33
N ALA A 48 15.81 -18.82 -9.82
CA ALA A 48 15.75 -17.59 -9.03
C ALA A 48 15.25 -16.41 -9.86
N TYR A 49 15.72 -16.30 -11.11
CA TYR A 49 15.22 -15.29 -12.06
C TYR A 49 13.71 -15.40 -12.27
N LEU A 50 13.23 -16.61 -12.58
CA LEU A 50 11.82 -16.88 -12.84
C LEU A 50 10.96 -16.64 -11.60
N ALA A 51 11.46 -17.00 -10.41
CA ALA A 51 10.78 -16.75 -9.14
C ALA A 51 10.57 -15.24 -8.90
N ILE A 52 11.63 -14.43 -9.04
CA ILE A 52 11.56 -12.96 -8.91
C ILE A 52 10.56 -12.38 -9.90
N HIS A 53 10.60 -12.82 -11.17
CA HIS A 53 9.66 -12.34 -12.19
C HIS A 53 8.22 -12.68 -11.86
N SER A 54 7.94 -13.91 -11.40
CA SER A 54 6.60 -14.31 -10.96
C SER A 54 6.10 -13.42 -9.82
N MET A 55 6.94 -13.19 -8.81
CA MET A 55 6.60 -12.35 -7.66
C MET A 55 6.39 -10.88 -8.02
N LEU A 56 7.17 -10.34 -8.98
CA LEU A 56 6.98 -8.99 -9.51
C LEU A 56 5.64 -8.84 -10.22
N ILE A 57 5.26 -9.83 -11.04
CA ILE A 57 3.96 -9.84 -11.73
C ILE A 57 2.82 -9.88 -10.71
N GLU A 58 2.90 -10.77 -9.72
CA GLU A 58 1.89 -10.90 -8.68
C GLU A 58 1.76 -9.64 -7.83
N LYS A 59 2.90 -9.06 -7.40
CA LYS A 59 2.94 -7.77 -6.70
C LYS A 59 2.23 -6.69 -7.49
N ASN A 60 2.61 -6.49 -8.75
CA ASN A 60 2.08 -5.40 -9.57
C ASN A 60 0.58 -5.58 -9.83
N LEU A 61 0.12 -6.82 -10.05
CA LEU A 61 -1.31 -7.09 -10.25
C LEU A 61 -2.12 -6.71 -8.99
N ILE A 62 -1.66 -7.09 -7.81
CA ILE A 62 -2.35 -6.79 -6.54
C ILE A 62 -2.37 -5.28 -6.28
N LEU A 63 -1.24 -4.58 -6.49
CA LEU A 63 -1.18 -3.12 -6.32
C LEU A 63 -2.13 -2.41 -7.30
N ASP A 64 -2.14 -2.81 -8.57
CA ASP A 64 -3.08 -2.29 -9.59
C ASP A 64 -4.54 -2.47 -9.15
N MET A 65 -4.88 -3.62 -8.55
CA MET A 65 -6.24 -3.89 -8.06
C MET A 65 -6.63 -2.93 -6.95
N ILE A 66 -5.72 -2.62 -6.03
CA ILE A 66 -5.97 -1.66 -4.94
C ILE A 66 -6.08 -0.25 -5.52
N GLU A 67 -5.14 0.19 -6.36
CA GLU A 67 -5.12 1.55 -6.92
C GLU A 67 -6.31 1.85 -7.85
N ARG A 68 -6.87 0.82 -8.51
CA ARG A 68 -8.12 0.96 -9.28
C ARG A 68 -9.34 1.06 -8.40
N SER A 69 -9.31 0.43 -7.23
CA SER A 69 -10.45 0.35 -6.31
C SER A 69 -10.56 1.58 -5.40
N TYR A 70 -9.42 2.19 -5.06
CA TYR A 70 -9.34 3.27 -4.08
C TYR A 70 -8.75 4.55 -4.68
N VAL A 71 -8.96 5.68 -4.00
CA VAL A 71 -8.35 6.96 -4.37
C VAL A 71 -7.87 7.71 -3.13
N ILE A 72 -6.73 8.38 -3.24
CA ILE A 72 -6.28 9.39 -2.29
C ILE A 72 -6.76 10.73 -2.86
N ILE A 73 -7.64 11.43 -2.14
CA ILE A 73 -8.11 12.76 -2.55
C ILE A 73 -7.44 13.85 -1.71
N GLU A 74 -7.37 15.08 -2.27
CA GLU A 74 -6.87 16.23 -1.52
C GLU A 74 -7.72 16.45 -0.27
N PHE A 75 -7.07 16.18 0.87
CA PHE A 75 -7.63 16.30 2.20
C PHE A 75 -6.46 16.67 3.14
N PRO A 76 -6.69 17.34 4.27
CA PRO A 76 -5.66 17.42 5.31
C PRO A 76 -5.16 16.01 5.60
N PHE A 77 -3.85 15.76 5.60
CA PHE A 77 -3.26 14.41 5.74
C PHE A 77 -3.07 13.57 4.45
N HIS A 78 -3.39 14.09 3.26
CA HIS A 78 -3.17 13.36 1.99
C HIS A 78 -1.69 13.11 1.66
N GLU A 79 -0.79 14.03 2.02
CA GLU A 79 0.66 13.88 1.81
C GLU A 79 1.19 12.68 2.62
N ASP A 80 0.81 12.58 3.90
CA ASP A 80 1.20 11.47 4.77
C ASP A 80 0.68 10.13 4.24
N LEU A 81 -0.58 10.08 3.77
CA LEU A 81 -1.16 8.89 3.17
C LEU A 81 -0.46 8.49 1.86
N SER A 82 -0.12 9.46 1.02
CA SER A 82 0.60 9.21 -0.23
C SER A 82 2.01 8.69 0.06
N ALA A 83 2.71 9.31 1.01
CA ALA A 83 4.03 8.86 1.45
C ALA A 83 3.99 7.45 2.06
N ALA A 84 2.99 7.15 2.88
CA ALA A 84 2.83 5.81 3.46
C ALA A 84 2.51 4.76 2.38
N TRP A 85 1.72 5.11 1.37
CA TRP A 85 1.45 4.24 0.22
C TRP A 85 2.72 3.97 -0.59
N GLU A 86 3.52 5.00 -0.87
CA GLU A 86 4.81 4.84 -1.55
C GLU A 86 5.80 4.01 -0.73
N LEU A 87 5.89 4.24 0.58
CA LEU A 87 6.73 3.43 1.48
C LEU A 87 6.31 1.97 1.48
N PHE A 88 5.01 1.70 1.47
CA PHE A 88 4.48 0.34 1.35
C PHE A 88 4.89 -0.33 0.03
N ILE A 89 4.72 0.35 -1.10
CA ILE A 89 5.09 -0.19 -2.43
C ILE A 89 6.59 -0.53 -2.52
N ASN A 90 7.42 0.26 -1.84
CA ASN A 90 8.87 0.14 -1.90
C ASN A 90 9.45 -0.85 -0.89
N ASN A 91 8.87 -0.92 0.32
CA ASN A 91 9.45 -1.66 1.44
C ASN A 91 8.54 -2.76 2.01
N GLY A 92 7.28 -2.83 1.59
CA GLY A 92 6.31 -3.78 2.13
C GLY A 92 5.91 -3.49 3.57
N ASP A 93 6.15 -2.26 4.07
CA ASP A 93 5.85 -1.85 5.44
C ASP A 93 4.34 -1.67 5.65
N LYS A 94 3.67 -2.80 5.86
CA LYS A 94 2.23 -2.88 6.10
C LYS A 94 1.83 -2.13 7.36
N ASP A 95 2.61 -2.21 8.42
CA ASP A 95 2.23 -1.66 9.72
C ASP A 95 2.23 -0.12 9.67
N ALA A 96 3.23 0.48 9.03
CA ALA A 96 3.26 1.93 8.79
C ALA A 96 2.10 2.39 7.90
N LEU A 97 1.74 1.61 6.88
CA LEU A 97 0.58 1.89 6.04
C LEU A 97 -0.73 1.86 6.85
N LEU A 98 -0.96 0.77 7.60
CA LEU A 98 -2.19 0.60 8.39
C LEU A 98 -2.33 1.65 9.49
N ASP A 99 -1.24 2.03 10.13
CA ASP A 99 -1.24 3.12 11.11
C ASP A 99 -1.64 4.46 10.47
N THR A 100 -1.03 4.78 9.33
CA THR A 100 -1.34 6.03 8.61
C THR A 100 -2.77 6.04 8.08
N LEU A 101 -3.30 4.91 7.60
CA LEU A 101 -4.71 4.78 7.22
C LEU A 101 -5.64 5.05 8.41
N LYS A 102 -5.33 4.53 9.60
CA LYS A 102 -6.14 4.79 10.81
C LYS A 102 -6.14 6.26 11.19
N ARG A 103 -4.96 6.88 11.23
CA ARG A 103 -4.83 8.33 11.51
C ARG A 103 -5.57 9.17 10.47
N GLY A 104 -5.51 8.80 9.19
CA GLY A 104 -6.27 9.44 8.12
C GLY A 104 -7.79 9.28 8.29
N ASP A 105 -8.27 8.10 8.66
CA ASP A 105 -9.70 7.84 8.92
C ASP A 105 -10.23 8.68 10.09
N GLU A 106 -9.45 8.80 11.16
CA GLU A 106 -9.77 9.65 12.30
C GLU A 106 -9.83 11.13 11.92
N ALA A 107 -8.88 11.60 11.10
CA ALA A 107 -8.86 12.98 10.61
C ALA A 107 -10.10 13.32 9.76
N ILE A 108 -10.52 12.40 8.87
CA ILE A 108 -11.73 12.56 8.05
C ILE A 108 -12.98 12.69 8.95
N ARG A 109 -13.14 11.77 9.91
CA ARG A 109 -14.29 11.81 10.83
C ARG A 109 -14.33 13.07 11.69
N ALA A 110 -13.17 13.55 12.15
CA ALA A 110 -13.06 14.78 12.92
C ALA A 110 -13.48 16.00 12.09
N PHE A 111 -13.02 16.08 10.84
CA PHE A 111 -13.38 17.17 9.92
C PHE A 111 -14.88 17.19 9.59
N ASP A 112 -15.48 16.03 9.29
CA ASP A 112 -16.93 15.93 9.03
C ASP A 112 -17.74 16.38 10.24
N THR A 113 -17.32 15.97 11.44
CA THR A 113 -17.96 16.38 12.70
C THR A 113 -17.90 17.90 12.88
N GLU A 114 -16.77 18.53 12.58
CA GLU A 114 -16.58 19.97 12.69
C GLU A 114 -17.39 20.74 11.63
N LEU A 115 -17.47 20.24 10.39
CA LEU A 115 -18.32 20.80 9.35
C LEU A 115 -19.80 20.77 9.72
N ILE A 116 -20.27 19.67 10.32
CA ILE A 116 -21.66 19.55 10.79
C ILE A 116 -21.94 20.59 11.89
N LYS A 117 -21.03 20.74 12.86
CA LYS A 117 -21.18 21.75 13.93
C LYS A 117 -21.32 23.16 13.36
N ARG A 118 -20.48 23.54 12.39
CA ARG A 118 -20.52 24.87 11.74
C ARG A 118 -21.79 25.13 10.92
N ARG A 119 -22.48 24.09 10.46
CA ARG A 119 -23.77 24.23 9.76
C ARG A 119 -24.97 24.36 10.69
N LEU A 120 -24.82 23.99 11.97
CA LEU A 120 -25.88 24.02 12.98
C LEU A 120 -25.84 25.27 13.89
N THR A 121 -24.77 26.07 13.81
CA THR A 121 -24.59 27.38 14.46
C THR A 121 -24.82 28.51 13.48
#